data_AF-A0A316NUC7-F1
#
_entry.id   AF-A0A316NUC7-F1
#
_cell.length_a   1.000
_cell.length_b   1.000
_cell.length_c   1.000
_cell.angle_alpha   90.00
_cell.angle_beta   90.00
_cell.angle_gamma   90.00
#
_symmetry.space_group_name_H-M   'P 1'
#
loop_
_entity.id
_entity.type
_entity.pdbx_description
1 polymer ?
#
loop_
_entity_poly.entity_id
_entity_poly.type
_entity_poly.pdbx_seq_one_letter_code
_entity_poly.pdbx_strand_id
1 'polypeptide(L)'
;MQTPVVNQIGTSSFTAYKPGFDMPRKMYAEILETPAVKKFGKEYNATLNKVTFFSRENQTVEKLALHVDDIKPKNFLIKIRDFFANKKYDTVQLRTNAVNDDEFVKEIAKAAPDTLSKLQTIKF
;
A
#
# COMPACT_ATOMS: atom_id res chain seq x y z
N MET A 1 -9.23 -0.88 43.52
CA MET A 1 -10.19 -0.77 42.40
C MET A 1 -9.40 -0.39 41.17
N GLN A 2 -9.12 -1.34 40.27
CA GLN A 2 -8.31 -1.07 39.07
C GLN A 2 -9.23 -0.48 38.00
N THR A 3 -8.95 0.76 37.61
CA THR A 3 -9.54 1.41 36.45
C THR A 3 -9.17 0.61 35.20
N PRO A 4 -10.14 0.22 34.34
CA PRO A 4 -9.78 -0.38 33.07
C PRO A 4 -9.10 0.68 32.21
N VAL A 5 -7.84 0.44 31.85
CA VAL A 5 -7.15 1.18 30.78
C VAL A 5 -7.91 0.86 29.51
N VAL A 6 -8.79 1.78 29.11
CA VAL A 6 -9.43 1.75 27.81
C VAL A 6 -8.29 1.90 26.80
N ASN A 7 -7.82 0.78 26.26
CA ASN A 7 -7.11 0.76 25.00
C ASN A 7 -8.06 1.41 24.01
N GLN A 8 -7.85 2.71 23.75
CA GLN A 8 -8.44 3.40 22.62
C GLN A 8 -7.95 2.66 21.38
N ILE A 9 -8.72 1.64 20.98
CA ILE A 9 -8.75 1.16 19.61
C ILE A 9 -9.11 2.41 18.83
N GLY A 10 -8.09 3.04 18.25
CA GLY A 10 -8.22 4.22 17.43
C GLY A 10 -9.41 4.04 16.52
N THR A 11 -10.28 5.04 16.54
CA THR A 11 -11.43 5.21 15.65
C THR A 11 -11.24 4.47 14.34
N SER A 12 -12.10 3.47 14.10
CA SER A 12 -12.18 2.65 12.89
C SER A 12 -12.17 3.50 11.64
N SER A 13 -10.97 3.80 11.15
CA SER A 13 -10.75 4.51 9.89
C SER A 13 -10.65 3.44 8.83
N PHE A 14 -11.80 3.04 8.28
CA PHE A 14 -11.91 2.39 6.96
C PHE A 14 -10.77 1.42 6.62
N THR A 15 -10.48 0.41 7.44
CA THR A 15 -9.32 -0.47 7.21
C THR A 15 -9.60 -1.44 6.06
N ALA A 16 -9.45 -0.90 4.86
CA ALA A 16 -9.45 -1.55 3.55
C ALA A 16 -8.19 -2.39 3.34
N TYR A 17 -7.13 -2.03 4.06
CA TYR A 17 -5.82 -2.60 3.91
C TYR A 17 -5.49 -3.58 5.02
N LYS A 18 -4.80 -4.66 4.64
CA LYS A 18 -4.16 -5.58 5.58
C LYS A 18 -2.65 -5.32 5.61
N PRO A 19 -2.01 -5.31 6.79
CA PRO A 19 -0.57 -5.28 6.88
C PRO A 19 0.01 -6.60 6.38
N GLY A 20 1.06 -6.50 5.57
CA GLY A 20 1.92 -7.60 5.18
C GLY A 20 2.73 -8.17 6.32
N PHE A 21 3.23 -9.40 6.15
CA PHE A 21 4.01 -10.10 7.18
C PHE A 21 5.33 -9.36 7.52
N ASP A 22 5.97 -8.76 6.50
CA ASP A 22 7.28 -8.09 6.64
C ASP A 22 7.19 -6.57 6.88
N MET A 23 6.01 -6.03 7.17
CA MET A 23 5.81 -4.59 7.39
C MET A 23 5.63 -4.27 8.88
N PRO A 24 6.55 -3.51 9.52
CA PRO A 24 6.37 -3.05 10.89
C PRO A 24 5.09 -2.23 11.06
N ARG A 25 4.38 -2.40 12.18
CA ARG A 25 3.09 -1.69 12.42
C ARG A 25 3.20 -0.16 12.35
N LYS A 26 4.32 0.41 12.81
CA LYS A 26 4.58 1.86 12.74
C LYS A 26 4.66 2.34 11.28
N MET A 27 5.49 1.68 10.48
CA MET A 27 5.62 1.93 9.05
C MET A 27 4.28 1.76 8.32
N TYR A 28 3.53 0.70 8.65
CA TYR A 28 2.21 0.48 8.06
C TYR A 28 1.25 1.65 8.33
N ALA A 29 1.21 2.16 9.57
CA ALA A 29 0.38 3.31 9.92
C ALA A 29 0.82 4.57 9.14
N GLU A 30 2.12 4.83 9.03
CA GLU A 30 2.63 5.98 8.28
C GLU A 30 2.34 5.89 6.78
N ILE A 31 2.51 4.70 6.18
CA ILE A 31 2.19 4.44 4.77
C ILE A 31 0.69 4.59 4.52
N LEU A 32 -0.17 4.11 5.43
CA LEU A 32 -1.61 4.30 5.36
C LEU A 32 -2.02 5.78 5.38
N GLU A 33 -1.24 6.63 6.03
CA GLU A 33 -1.52 8.05 6.10
C GLU A 33 -1.14 8.83 4.84
N THR A 34 -0.36 8.22 3.94
CA THR A 34 0.10 8.86 2.70
C THR A 34 -1.06 9.12 1.73
N PRO A 35 -0.99 10.22 0.96
CA PRO A 35 -2.08 10.62 0.06
C PRO A 35 -2.35 9.59 -1.05
N ALA A 36 -1.31 8.91 -1.54
CA ALA A 36 -1.44 7.85 -2.54
C ALA A 36 -2.24 6.64 -2.02
N VAL A 37 -1.89 6.15 -0.84
CA VAL A 37 -2.56 4.98 -0.22
C VAL A 37 -3.97 5.33 0.24
N LYS A 38 -4.18 6.53 0.80
CA LYS A 38 -5.51 7.03 1.17
C LYS A 38 -6.45 7.12 -0.02
N LYS A 39 -5.98 7.67 -1.16
CA LYS A 39 -6.82 7.79 -2.36
C LYS A 39 -7.18 6.42 -2.91
N PHE A 40 -6.20 5.53 -3.04
CA PHE A 40 -6.42 4.16 -3.51
C PHE A 40 -7.37 3.38 -2.59
N GLY A 41 -7.26 3.60 -1.27
CA GLY A 41 -8.01 2.88 -0.23
C GLY A 41 -9.47 3.30 -0.11
N LYS A 42 -9.86 4.40 -0.75
CA LYS A 42 -11.26 4.79 -0.87
C LYS A 42 -12.02 3.91 -1.86
N GLU A 43 -11.35 3.46 -2.91
CA GLU A 43 -11.94 2.70 -4.01
C GLU A 43 -11.68 1.19 -3.87
N TYR A 44 -10.53 0.81 -3.32
CA TYR A 44 -10.06 -0.56 -3.27
C TYR A 44 -9.68 -0.99 -1.84
N ASN A 45 -9.86 -2.28 -1.58
CA ASN A 45 -9.25 -3.03 -0.48
C ASN A 45 -7.99 -3.71 -1.02
N ALA A 46 -6.92 -3.81 -0.24
CA ALA A 46 -5.72 -4.52 -0.67
C ALA A 46 -4.88 -4.98 0.54
N THR A 47 -3.73 -5.60 0.29
CA THR A 47 -2.73 -5.94 1.30
C THR A 47 -1.47 -5.18 0.98
N LEU A 48 -0.92 -4.46 1.97
CA LEU A 48 0.30 -3.67 1.81
C LEU A 48 1.49 -4.47 2.30
N ASN A 49 2.34 -4.90 1.39
CA ASN A 49 3.56 -5.66 1.64
C ASN A 49 4.78 -4.78 1.38
N LYS A 50 5.80 -4.94 2.25
CA LYS A 50 7.14 -4.41 2.00
C LYS A 50 7.93 -5.51 1.31
N VAL A 51 8.49 -5.23 0.15
CA VAL A 51 9.36 -6.18 -0.56
C VAL A 51 10.68 -5.50 -0.92
N THR A 52 11.76 -6.25 -0.84
CA THR A 52 13.06 -5.82 -1.36
C THR A 52 13.17 -6.22 -2.83
N PHE A 53 13.78 -5.36 -3.64
CA PHE A 53 14.11 -5.66 -5.03
C PHE A 53 15.51 -5.14 -5.34
N PHE A 54 16.24 -5.85 -6.20
CA PHE A 54 17.56 -5.41 -6.62
C PHE A 54 17.45 -4.31 -7.68
N SER A 55 18.30 -3.28 -7.56
CA SER A 55 18.33 -2.24 -8.57
C SER A 55 18.82 -2.77 -9.91
N ARG A 56 18.17 -2.39 -11.01
CA ARG A 56 18.56 -2.79 -12.37
C ARG A 56 19.97 -2.33 -12.74
N GLU A 57 20.39 -1.19 -12.18
CA GLU A 57 21.71 -0.59 -12.41
C GLU A 57 22.79 -1.19 -11.50
N ASN A 58 22.41 -1.72 -10.34
CA ASN A 58 23.34 -2.28 -9.38
C ASN A 58 22.69 -3.44 -8.61
N GLN A 59 23.01 -4.68 -9.02
CA GLN A 59 22.47 -5.91 -8.43
C GLN A 59 22.94 -6.14 -6.99
N THR A 60 23.88 -5.35 -6.49
CA THR A 60 24.36 -5.37 -5.11
C THR A 60 23.57 -4.46 -4.18
N VAL A 61 22.72 -3.58 -4.73
CA VAL A 61 21.93 -2.61 -3.95
C VAL A 61 20.49 -3.09 -3.86
N GLU A 62 20.11 -3.51 -2.65
CA GLU A 62 18.73 -3.80 -2.29
C GLU A 62 17.96 -2.50 -2.09
N LYS A 63 16.86 -2.35 -2.83
CA LYS A 63 15.92 -1.24 -2.73
C LYS A 63 14.59 -1.75 -2.22
N LEU A 64 13.82 -0.87 -1.58
CA LEU A 64 12.51 -1.20 -1.03
C LEU A 64 11.39 -0.83 -2.01
N ALA A 65 10.40 -1.69 -2.14
CA ALA A 65 9.20 -1.44 -2.90
C ALA A 65 7.96 -1.75 -2.06
N LEU A 66 6.92 -0.97 -2.29
CA LEU A 66 5.59 -1.23 -1.75
C LEU A 66 4.85 -2.13 -2.73
N HIS A 67 4.55 -3.35 -2.29
CA HIS A 67 3.64 -4.25 -2.97
C HIS A 67 2.23 -4.05 -2.42
N VAL A 68 1.28 -3.92 -3.31
CA VAL A 68 -0.14 -3.80 -3.02
C VAL A 68 -0.81 -5.00 -3.67
N ASP A 69 -1.12 -6.02 -2.87
CA ASP A 69 -1.64 -7.31 -3.32
C ASP A 69 -3.12 -7.49 -2.97
N ASP A 70 -3.76 -8.51 -3.54
CA ASP A 70 -5.17 -8.85 -3.28
C ASP A 70 -6.11 -7.65 -3.46
N ILE A 71 -5.87 -6.86 -4.51
CA ILE A 71 -6.63 -5.64 -4.77
C ILE A 71 -8.06 -6.01 -5.14
N LYS A 72 -9.01 -5.63 -4.29
CA LYS A 72 -10.43 -5.91 -4.45
C LYS A 72 -11.22 -4.61 -4.44
N PRO A 73 -12.09 -4.36 -5.44
CA PRO A 73 -12.91 -3.17 -5.43
C PRO A 73 -13.89 -3.21 -4.25
N LYS A 74 -14.03 -2.10 -3.53
CA LYS A 74 -14.97 -2.00 -2.40
C LYS A 74 -16.42 -2.06 -2.85
N ASN A 75 -16.73 -1.39 -3.97
CA ASN A 75 -18.10 -1.20 -4.42
C ASN A 75 -18.36 -1.92 -5.74
N PHE A 76 -19.60 -2.38 -5.91
CA PHE A 76 -20.07 -3.03 -7.13
C PHE A 76 -19.94 -2.11 -8.37
N LEU A 77 -20.14 -0.80 -8.20
CA LEU A 77 -19.93 0.19 -9.26
C LEU A 77 -18.48 0.20 -9.77
N ILE A 78 -17.51 0.06 -8.86
CA ILE A 78 -16.09 0.02 -9.22
C ILE A 78 -15.76 -1.32 -9.90
N LYS A 79 -16.34 -2.43 -9.42
CA LYS A 79 -16.25 -3.74 -10.12
C LYS A 79 -16.73 -3.64 -11.57
N ILE A 80 -17.88 -3.03 -11.80
CA ILE A 80 -18.44 -2.87 -13.16
C ILE A 80 -17.53 -1.96 -13.99
N ARG A 81 -17.13 -0.80 -13.47
CA ARG A 81 -16.22 0.13 -14.16
C ARG A 81 -14.92 -0.57 -14.58
N ASP A 82 -14.32 -1.32 -13.69
CA ASP A 82 -13.04 -2.00 -13.94
C ASP A 82 -13.20 -3.20 -14.86
N PHE A 83 -14.34 -3.89 -14.79
CA PHE A 83 -14.71 -4.95 -15.72
C PHE A 83 -14.86 -4.42 -17.15
N PHE A 84 -15.58 -3.30 -17.33
CA PHE A 84 -15.70 -2.64 -18.64
C PHE A 84 -14.38 -2.03 -19.12
N ALA A 85 -13.55 -1.52 -18.21
CA ALA A 85 -12.22 -1.00 -18.54
C ALA A 85 -11.17 -2.11 -18.76
N ASN A 86 -11.55 -3.39 -18.59
CA ASN A 86 -10.68 -4.56 -18.63
C ASN A 86 -9.41 -4.40 -17.77
N LYS A 87 -9.53 -3.65 -16.66
CA LYS A 87 -8.43 -3.39 -15.73
C LYS A 87 -8.45 -4.43 -14.63
N LYS A 88 -7.59 -5.44 -14.76
CA LYS A 88 -7.33 -6.40 -13.69
C LYS A 88 -6.22 -5.88 -12.81
N TYR A 89 -6.59 -5.23 -11.71
CA TYR A 89 -5.66 -4.90 -10.63
C TYR A 89 -5.51 -6.14 -9.74
N ASP A 90 -4.58 -7.04 -10.03
CA ASP A 90 -4.26 -8.15 -9.09
C ASP A 90 -3.19 -7.70 -8.07
N THR A 91 -2.07 -7.19 -8.59
CA THR A 91 -0.96 -6.66 -7.80
C THR A 91 -0.45 -5.35 -8.38
N VAL A 92 -0.21 -4.35 -7.54
CA VAL A 92 0.44 -3.08 -7.90
C VAL A 92 1.75 -2.95 -7.13
N GLN A 93 2.84 -2.63 -7.82
CA GLN A 93 4.14 -2.39 -7.19
C GLN A 93 4.55 -0.93 -7.36
N LEU A 94 4.78 -0.25 -6.25
CA LEU A 94 5.44 1.05 -6.21
C LEU A 94 6.91 0.84 -5.83
N ARG A 95 7.79 0.95 -6.83
CA ARG A 95 9.24 0.89 -6.63
C ARG A 95 9.74 2.21 -6.07
N THR A 96 10.57 2.14 -5.04
CA THR A 96 11.22 3.31 -4.44
C THR A 96 12.74 3.16 -4.57
N ASN A 97 13.48 4.26 -4.48
CA ASN A 97 14.93 4.27 -4.37
C ASN A 97 15.43 4.11 -2.93
N ALA A 98 14.52 3.96 -1.96
CA ALA A 98 14.88 3.80 -0.57
C ALA A 98 15.63 2.49 -0.32
N VAL A 99 16.71 2.58 0.46
CA VAL A 99 17.50 1.44 0.93
C VAL A 99 17.26 1.14 2.42
N ASN A 100 16.52 2.01 3.11
CA ASN A 100 16.16 1.88 4.52
C ASN A 100 14.68 2.19 4.75
N ASP A 101 14.19 1.76 5.91
CA ASP A 101 12.77 1.86 6.28
C ASP A 101 12.27 3.32 6.40
N ASP A 102 13.11 4.25 6.88
CA ASP A 102 12.73 5.67 7.03
C ASP A 102 12.64 6.40 5.67
N GLU A 103 13.57 6.15 4.76
CA GLU A 103 13.55 6.66 3.39
C GLU A 103 12.37 6.06 2.63
N PHE A 104 12.04 4.80 2.88
CA PHE A 104 10.93 4.12 2.22
C PHE A 104 9.60 4.83 2.50
N VAL A 105 9.33 5.15 3.77
CA VAL A 105 8.13 5.92 4.12
C VAL A 105 8.16 7.30 3.47
N LYS A 106 9.31 7.99 3.51
CA LYS A 106 9.43 9.33 2.89
C LYS A 106 9.22 9.30 1.38
N GLU A 107 9.71 8.29 0.69
CA GLU A 107 9.51 8.13 -0.75
C GLU A 107 8.06 7.82 -1.11
N ILE A 108 7.39 6.97 -0.32
CA ILE A 108 5.95 6.71 -0.50
C ILE A 108 5.15 7.97 -0.18
N ALA A 109 5.52 8.73 0.85
CA ALA A 109 4.85 9.98 1.20
C ALA A 109 5.01 11.07 0.11
N LYS A 110 6.13 11.06 -0.62
CA LYS A 110 6.36 11.92 -1.79
C LYS A 110 5.57 11.46 -3.03
N ALA A 111 5.10 10.22 -3.06
CA ALA A 111 4.35 9.71 -4.21
C ALA A 111 3.03 10.48 -4.37
N ALA A 112 2.75 10.90 -5.60
CA ALA A 112 1.53 11.62 -5.92
C ALA A 112 0.29 10.76 -5.59
N PRO A 113 -0.87 11.36 -5.26
CA PRO A 113 -2.09 10.64 -4.90
C PRO A 113 -2.54 9.61 -5.94
N ASP A 114 -2.23 9.86 -7.21
CA ASP A 114 -2.64 9.01 -8.34
C ASP A 114 -1.63 7.91 -8.69
N THR A 115 -0.50 7.84 -7.99
CA THR A 115 0.61 6.95 -8.37
C THR A 115 0.18 5.48 -8.33
N LEU A 116 -0.45 5.03 -7.24
CA LEU A 116 -0.93 3.64 -7.12
C LEU A 116 -2.02 3.31 -8.14
N SER A 117 -2.91 4.26 -8.45
CA SER A 117 -3.98 4.06 -9.44
C SER A 117 -3.46 4.02 -10.89
N LYS A 118 -2.31 4.67 -11.15
CA LYS A 118 -1.65 4.73 -12.47
C LYS A 118 -0.71 3.56 -12.72
N LEU A 119 -0.14 2.97 -11.66
CA LEU A 119 0.72 1.80 -11.79
C LEU A 119 -0.11 0.64 -12.33
N GLN A 120 0.23 0.21 -13.55
CA GLN A 120 -0.38 -0.95 -14.17
C GLN A 120 0.14 -2.22 -13.52
N THR A 121 -0.74 -3.21 -13.43
CA THR A 121 -0.48 -4.51 -12.84
C THR A 121 0.72 -5.19 -13.48
N ILE A 122 1.65 -5.66 -12.65
CA ILE A 122 2.73 -6.51 -13.11
C ILE A 122 2.10 -7.88 -13.36
N LYS A 123 1.90 -8.24 -14.63
CA LYS A 123 1.70 -9.65 -14.99
C LYS A 123 3.04 -10.33 -14.86
N PHE A 124 3.17 -11.21 -13.87
CA PHE A 124 4.23 -12.20 -13.84
C PHE A 124 3.99 -13.25 -14.92
#